data_AF-A0A562UGZ2-F1
#
_entry.id   AF-A0A562UGZ2-F1
#
_cell.length_a   1.000
_cell.length_b   1.000
_cell.length_c   1.000
_cell.angle_alpha   90.00
_cell.angle_beta   90.00
_cell.angle_gamma   90.00
#
_symmetry.space_group_name_H-M   'P 1'
#
loop_
_entity.id
_entity.type
_entity.pdbx_description
1 polymer ?
#
loop_
_entity_poly.entity_id
_entity_poly.type
_entity_poly.pdbx_seq_one_letter_code
_entity_poly.pdbx_strand_id
1 'polypeptide(L)'
;MKKIFLVFCLTFISTAFVFADTITMAINHFVVKENPFAKDEVAIVATDTLGNIRENVNGVFSFTMNGFQEELNFDKGTAFYRHKIERSTFIYAKHQNDSGTHGILYYVYKHDDKLTPLHISWILLLAIPCALILLAYMFKRFIIFAVIIFAIFVFFNYHHGLSIPTFFESIIDGLKNIF
;
A
#
# COMPACT_ATOMS: atom_id res chain seq x y z
N MET A 1 -51.07 31.02 29.84
CA MET A 1 -49.71 31.29 29.32
C MET A 1 -48.78 30.07 29.39
N LYS A 2 -48.68 29.35 30.52
CA LYS A 2 -47.81 28.15 30.64
C LYS A 2 -48.12 27.00 29.66
N LYS A 3 -49.40 26.78 29.32
CA LYS A 3 -49.81 25.70 28.39
C LYS A 3 -49.45 25.99 26.92
N ILE A 4 -49.43 27.26 26.52
CA ILE A 4 -49.06 27.68 25.15
C ILE A 4 -47.56 27.53 24.94
N PHE A 5 -46.75 27.86 25.96
CA PHE A 5 -45.31 27.66 25.92
C PHE A 5 -44.93 26.18 25.77
N LEU A 6 -45.67 25.28 26.45
CA LEU A 6 -45.45 23.84 26.37
C LEU A 6 -45.80 23.27 24.99
N VAL A 7 -46.88 23.76 24.37
CA VAL A 7 -47.26 23.37 23.00
C VAL A 7 -46.21 23.85 21.98
N PHE A 8 -45.70 25.08 22.12
CA PHE A 8 -44.65 25.61 21.23
C PHE A 8 -43.32 24.85 21.37
N CYS A 9 -43.00 24.39 22.58
CA CYS A 9 -41.83 23.55 22.84
C CYS A 9 -41.98 22.16 22.22
N LEU A 10 -43.18 21.56 22.26
CA LEU A 10 -43.43 20.25 21.65
C LEU A 10 -43.35 20.28 20.12
N THR A 11 -43.82 21.36 19.48
CA THR A 11 -43.78 21.50 18.01
C THR A 11 -42.37 21.80 17.48
N PHE A 12 -41.47 22.32 18.31
CA PHE A 12 -40.07 22.54 17.96
C PHE A 12 -39.21 21.27 18.07
N ILE A 13 -39.66 20.26 18.82
CA ILE A 13 -38.99 18.95 18.94
C ILE A 13 -39.35 18.04 17.75
N SER A 14 -40.53 18.21 17.15
CA SER A 14 -40.97 17.43 15.98
C SER A 14 -40.28 17.78 14.66
N THR A 15 -39.42 18.80 14.62
CA THR A 15 -38.54 19.07 13.47
C THR A 15 -37.17 18.40 13.63
N ALA A 16 -37.05 17.40 14.50
CA ALA A 16 -35.95 16.45 14.43
C ALA A 16 -35.91 15.90 13.00
N PHE A 17 -34.87 16.31 12.26
CA PHE A 17 -34.59 15.84 10.93
C PHE A 17 -34.66 14.32 10.94
N VAL A 18 -35.68 13.77 10.28
CA VAL A 18 -35.63 12.38 9.84
C VAL A 18 -34.56 12.39 8.77
N PHE A 19 -33.31 12.15 9.17
CA PHE A 19 -32.37 11.55 8.26
C PHE A 19 -33.01 10.23 7.90
N ALA A 20 -33.50 10.13 6.67
CA ALA A 20 -33.69 8.82 6.10
C ALA A 20 -32.32 8.15 6.27
N ASP A 21 -32.26 7.05 7.04
CA ASP A 21 -31.28 6.01 6.78
C ASP A 21 -31.56 5.60 5.35
N THR A 22 -31.01 6.37 4.41
CA THR A 22 -30.50 5.77 3.20
C THR A 22 -29.60 4.70 3.77
N ILE A 23 -30.08 3.46 3.72
CA ILE A 23 -29.25 2.28 3.76
C ILE A 23 -28.36 2.46 2.54
N THR A 24 -27.39 3.36 2.65
CA THR A 24 -26.30 3.49 1.72
C THR A 24 -25.66 2.14 1.90
N MET A 25 -25.83 1.30 0.88
CA MET A 25 -25.07 0.08 0.71
C MET A 25 -23.61 0.50 0.45
N ALA A 26 -23.01 1.18 1.43
CA ALA A 26 -21.74 1.85 1.32
C ALA A 26 -20.65 0.78 1.28
N ILE A 27 -19.87 0.82 0.20
CA ILE A 27 -18.80 -0.14 -0.02
C ILE A 27 -17.55 0.38 0.71
N ASN A 28 -17.45 0.06 2.00
CA ASN A 28 -16.32 0.50 2.83
C ASN A 28 -15.07 -0.37 2.63
N HIS A 29 -15.27 -1.64 2.29
CA HIS A 29 -14.18 -2.57 2.01
C HIS A 29 -14.48 -3.29 0.71
N PHE A 30 -13.47 -3.39 -0.12
CA PHE A 30 -13.54 -4.10 -1.38
C PHE A 30 -12.15 -4.62 -1.77
N VAL A 31 -12.14 -5.64 -2.62
CA VAL A 31 -10.93 -6.29 -3.12
C VAL A 31 -11.00 -6.44 -4.63
N VAL A 32 -9.84 -6.45 -5.27
CA VAL A 32 -9.72 -6.73 -6.70
C VAL A 32 -9.40 -8.21 -6.86
N LYS A 33 -10.18 -8.93 -7.66
CA LYS A 33 -9.99 -10.36 -7.97
C LYS A 33 -9.96 -10.60 -9.48
N GLU A 34 -9.47 -11.77 -9.88
CA GLU A 34 -9.61 -12.25 -11.26
C GLU A 34 -11.09 -12.31 -11.65
N ASN A 35 -11.42 -11.97 -12.91
CA ASN A 35 -12.75 -12.20 -13.45
C ASN A 35 -12.87 -13.65 -13.95
N PRO A 36 -13.70 -14.51 -13.32
CA PRO A 36 -13.83 -15.90 -13.75
C PRO A 36 -14.62 -16.06 -15.08
N PHE A 37 -15.29 -15.00 -15.53
CA PHE A 37 -16.18 -15.03 -16.71
C PHE A 37 -15.59 -14.37 -17.95
N ALA A 38 -14.49 -13.62 -17.82
CA ALA A 38 -13.87 -12.93 -18.94
C ALA A 38 -12.35 -12.85 -18.78
N LYS A 39 -11.64 -13.11 -19.88
CA LYS A 39 -10.20 -12.92 -19.95
C LYS A 39 -9.86 -11.44 -19.90
N ASP A 40 -8.70 -11.14 -19.33
CA ASP A 40 -8.09 -9.81 -19.29
C ASP A 40 -8.94 -8.74 -18.58
N GLU A 41 -9.85 -9.18 -17.70
CA GLU A 41 -10.70 -8.32 -16.88
C GLU A 41 -10.54 -8.69 -15.41
N VAL A 42 -10.80 -7.73 -14.52
CA VAL A 42 -10.83 -7.96 -13.07
C VAL A 42 -12.23 -7.73 -12.52
N ALA A 43 -12.52 -8.40 -11.42
CA ALA A 43 -13.72 -8.18 -10.63
C ALA A 43 -13.39 -7.32 -9.41
N ILE A 44 -14.28 -6.40 -9.06
CA ILE A 44 -14.29 -5.69 -7.80
C ILE A 44 -15.32 -6.36 -6.91
N VAL A 45 -14.90 -6.83 -5.75
CA VAL A 45 -15.75 -7.56 -4.81
C VAL A 45 -15.87 -6.75 -3.52
N ALA A 46 -17.07 -6.37 -3.15
CA ALA A 46 -17.38 -5.74 -1.88
C ALA A 46 -17.27 -6.77 -0.76
N THR A 47 -16.49 -6.46 0.28
CA THR A 47 -16.24 -7.37 1.40
C THR A 47 -16.55 -6.73 2.74
N ASP A 48 -16.60 -7.55 3.79
CA ASP A 48 -16.48 -7.08 5.17
C ASP A 48 -14.98 -6.95 5.56
N THR A 49 -14.74 -6.64 6.84
CA THR A 49 -13.40 -6.54 7.42
C THR A 49 -12.67 -7.88 7.55
N LEU A 50 -13.40 -8.99 7.49
CA LEU A 50 -12.87 -10.36 7.54
C LEU A 50 -12.63 -10.93 6.13
N GLY A 51 -12.99 -10.18 5.07
CA GLY A 51 -12.83 -10.59 3.68
C GLY A 51 -13.99 -11.40 3.11
N ASN A 52 -15.10 -11.55 3.85
CA ASN A 52 -16.30 -12.22 3.34
C ASN A 52 -17.05 -11.32 2.38
N ILE A 53 -17.62 -11.90 1.32
CA ILE A 53 -18.36 -11.16 0.29
C ILE A 53 -19.65 -10.61 0.90
N ARG A 54 -19.95 -9.34 0.61
CA ARG A 54 -21.21 -8.70 1.00
C ARG A 54 -22.26 -8.84 -0.09
N GLU A 55 -22.96 -9.96 -0.10
CA GLU A 55 -24.00 -10.26 -1.11
C GLU A 55 -25.18 -9.28 -1.10
N ASN A 56 -25.34 -8.50 -0.03
CA ASN A 56 -26.38 -7.49 0.07
C ASN A 56 -26.08 -6.22 -0.75
N VAL A 57 -24.86 -6.05 -1.26
CA VAL A 57 -24.46 -4.88 -2.08
C VAL A 57 -24.92 -5.09 -3.53
N ASN A 58 -25.86 -4.28 -3.99
CA ASN A 58 -26.41 -4.34 -5.33
C ASN A 58 -26.63 -2.92 -5.89
N GLY A 59 -26.43 -2.74 -7.20
CA GLY A 59 -26.65 -1.48 -7.90
C GLY A 59 -25.38 -0.88 -8.52
N VAL A 60 -25.49 0.33 -9.06
CA VAL A 60 -24.39 1.01 -9.74
C VAL A 60 -23.63 1.91 -8.77
N PHE A 61 -22.33 1.70 -8.67
CA PHE A 61 -21.44 2.48 -7.81
C PHE A 61 -20.33 3.12 -8.65
N SER A 62 -20.02 4.37 -8.32
CA SER A 62 -18.94 5.08 -8.98
C SER A 62 -17.60 4.78 -8.30
N PHE A 63 -16.64 4.32 -9.10
CA PHE A 63 -15.27 4.03 -8.69
C PHE A 63 -14.32 4.89 -9.51
N THR A 64 -13.21 5.32 -8.91
CA THR A 64 -12.08 5.86 -9.64
C THR A 64 -11.06 4.75 -9.83
N MET A 65 -10.85 4.32 -11.08
CA MET A 65 -9.88 3.31 -11.48
C MET A 65 -8.69 3.99 -12.16
N ASN A 66 -7.51 3.95 -11.54
CA ASN A 66 -6.30 4.61 -12.06
C ASN A 66 -6.48 6.10 -12.40
N GLY A 67 -7.36 6.80 -11.67
CA GLY A 67 -7.66 8.21 -11.89
C GLY A 67 -8.87 8.49 -12.80
N PHE A 68 -9.42 7.46 -13.46
CA PHE A 68 -10.62 7.59 -14.30
C PHE A 68 -11.87 7.19 -13.54
N GLN A 69 -12.94 7.98 -13.65
CA GLN A 69 -14.23 7.64 -13.06
C GLN A 69 -14.91 6.55 -13.91
N GLU A 70 -15.39 5.50 -13.25
CA GLU A 70 -15.98 4.31 -13.85
C GLU A 70 -17.22 3.92 -13.06
N GLU A 71 -18.30 3.60 -13.76
CA GLU A 71 -19.53 3.09 -13.15
C GLU A 71 -19.50 1.56 -13.14
N LEU A 72 -19.52 0.98 -11.94
CA LEU A 72 -19.48 -0.46 -11.73
C LEU A 72 -20.84 -0.95 -11.24
N ASN A 73 -21.44 -1.86 -11.98
CA ASN A 73 -22.69 -2.50 -11.59
C ASN A 73 -22.41 -3.72 -10.71
N PHE A 74 -22.73 -3.60 -9.42
CA PHE A 74 -22.61 -4.66 -8.43
C PHE A 74 -23.86 -5.54 -8.45
N ASP A 75 -23.65 -6.84 -8.61
CA ASP A 75 -24.64 -7.89 -8.36
C ASP A 75 -24.08 -8.81 -7.28
N LYS A 76 -24.82 -8.96 -6.19
CA LYS A 76 -24.44 -9.75 -5.01
C LYS A 76 -23.02 -9.48 -4.53
N GLY A 77 -22.66 -8.21 -4.43
CA GLY A 77 -21.35 -7.77 -3.95
C GLY A 77 -20.21 -7.93 -4.95
N THR A 78 -20.47 -8.28 -6.20
CA THR A 78 -19.45 -8.38 -7.26
C THR A 78 -19.78 -7.47 -8.44
N ALA A 79 -18.81 -6.69 -8.89
CA ALA A 79 -18.89 -5.95 -10.14
C ALA A 79 -17.70 -6.28 -11.05
N PHE A 80 -17.87 -6.15 -12.35
CA PHE A 80 -16.81 -6.43 -13.33
C PHE A 80 -16.27 -5.14 -13.92
N TYR A 81 -14.96 -4.96 -13.81
CA TYR A 81 -14.25 -3.89 -14.51
C TYR A 81 -13.89 -4.39 -15.91
N ARG A 82 -14.64 -3.89 -16.91
CA ARG A 82 -14.61 -4.39 -18.30
C ARG A 82 -13.47 -3.84 -19.15
N HIS A 83 -12.59 -3.02 -18.59
CA HIS A 83 -11.42 -2.53 -19.32
C HIS A 83 -10.38 -3.65 -19.46
N LYS A 84 -9.97 -3.92 -20.71
CA LYS A 84 -9.02 -5.00 -21.01
C LYS A 84 -7.61 -4.66 -20.53
N ILE A 85 -7.00 -5.57 -19.79
CA ILE A 85 -5.64 -5.46 -19.26
C ILE A 85 -4.69 -6.26 -20.17
N GLU A 86 -4.03 -5.55 -21.07
CA GLU A 86 -3.11 -6.15 -22.04
C GLU A 86 -1.77 -6.59 -21.44
N ARG A 87 -1.35 -5.94 -20.35
CA ARG A 87 -0.06 -6.20 -19.67
C ARG A 87 -0.18 -6.04 -18.16
N SER A 88 0.74 -6.65 -17.42
CA SER A 88 0.84 -6.48 -15.97
C SER A 88 0.87 -5.00 -15.62
N THR A 89 0.01 -4.58 -14.71
CA THR A 89 -0.23 -3.16 -14.43
C THR A 89 -0.65 -2.94 -12.99
N PHE A 90 -0.52 -1.70 -12.52
CA PHE A 90 -1.12 -1.28 -11.28
C PHE A 90 -2.59 -0.92 -11.49
N ILE A 91 -3.42 -1.31 -10.52
CA ILE A 91 -4.80 -0.87 -10.39
C ILE A 91 -4.94 -0.20 -9.04
N TYR A 92 -5.06 1.12 -9.06
CA TYR A 92 -5.51 1.92 -7.93
C TYR A 92 -7.02 2.10 -8.05
N ALA A 93 -7.76 1.36 -7.24
CA ALA A 93 -9.21 1.43 -7.18
C ALA A 93 -9.62 2.25 -5.97
N LYS A 94 -10.47 3.26 -6.18
CA LYS A 94 -10.93 4.16 -5.13
C LYS A 94 -12.44 4.32 -5.20
N HIS A 95 -13.11 4.22 -4.06
CA HIS A 95 -14.54 4.47 -3.93
C HIS A 95 -14.75 5.59 -2.92
N GLN A 96 -15.65 6.52 -3.24
CA GLN A 96 -16.07 7.59 -2.35
C GLN A 96 -17.52 7.35 -1.97
N ASN A 97 -17.80 7.39 -0.67
CA ASN A 97 -19.14 7.32 -0.10
C ASN A 97 -19.30 8.40 0.97
N ASP A 98 -20.47 8.45 1.60
CA ASP A 98 -20.77 9.46 2.63
C ASP A 98 -19.89 9.31 3.89
N SER A 99 -19.34 8.12 4.13
CA SER A 99 -18.46 7.84 5.29
C SER A 99 -16.98 8.14 5.04
N GLY A 100 -16.57 8.32 3.77
CA GLY A 100 -15.19 8.63 3.43
C GLY A 100 -14.75 8.14 2.06
N THR A 101 -13.43 8.18 1.86
CA THR A 101 -12.78 7.72 0.63
C THR A 101 -11.94 6.49 0.93
N HIS A 102 -12.25 5.39 0.26
CA HIS A 102 -11.58 4.10 0.44
C HIS A 102 -10.80 3.77 -0.83
N GLY A 103 -9.47 3.69 -0.72
CA GLY A 103 -8.59 3.42 -1.84
C GLY A 103 -7.70 2.21 -1.58
N ILE A 104 -7.52 1.38 -2.59
CA ILE A 104 -6.68 0.19 -2.51
C ILE A 104 -5.83 0.07 -3.77
N LEU A 105 -4.57 -0.32 -3.60
CA LEU A 105 -3.63 -0.52 -4.69
C LEU A 105 -3.37 -2.01 -4.89
N TYR A 106 -3.51 -2.47 -6.13
CA TYR A 106 -3.12 -3.80 -6.56
C TYR A 106 -2.09 -3.71 -7.68
N TYR A 107 -1.16 -4.65 -7.69
CA TYR A 107 -0.42 -4.99 -8.90
C TYR A 107 -1.08 -6.22 -9.51
N VAL A 108 -1.66 -6.06 -10.69
CA VAL A 108 -2.26 -7.16 -11.44
C VAL A 108 -1.19 -7.77 -12.31
N TYR A 109 -0.74 -8.95 -11.93
CA TYR A 109 0.22 -9.73 -12.69
C TYR A 109 -0.51 -10.52 -13.77
N LYS A 110 -0.22 -10.23 -15.04
CA LYS A 110 -0.72 -10.98 -16.19
C LYS A 110 0.25 -12.11 -16.51
N HIS A 111 -0.27 -13.33 -16.58
CA HIS A 111 0.45 -14.46 -17.13
C HIS A 111 -0.51 -15.28 -18.00
N ASP A 112 -0.09 -15.61 -19.21
CA ASP A 112 -0.92 -16.28 -20.22
C ASP A 112 -2.28 -15.58 -20.38
N ASP A 113 -3.37 -16.29 -20.08
CA ASP A 113 -4.77 -15.83 -20.12
C ASP A 113 -5.33 -15.44 -18.74
N LYS A 114 -4.51 -15.43 -17.69
CA LYS A 114 -4.94 -15.19 -16.30
C LYS A 114 -4.39 -13.90 -15.74
N LEU A 115 -5.17 -13.32 -14.83
CA LEU A 115 -4.79 -12.14 -14.07
C LEU A 115 -4.72 -12.51 -12.60
N THR A 116 -3.59 -12.27 -11.96
CA THR A 116 -3.40 -12.47 -10.52
C THR A 116 -3.23 -11.11 -9.83
N PRO A 117 -4.28 -10.56 -9.20
CA PRO A 117 -4.16 -9.34 -8.41
C PRO A 117 -3.40 -9.57 -7.12
N LEU A 118 -2.33 -8.80 -6.91
CA LEU A 118 -1.52 -8.79 -5.69
C LEU A 118 -1.74 -7.48 -4.95
N HIS A 119 -2.28 -7.55 -3.74
CA HIS A 119 -2.53 -6.38 -2.91
C HIS A 119 -1.21 -5.73 -2.46
N ILE A 120 -1.09 -4.42 -2.65
CA ILE A 120 0.07 -3.64 -2.20
C ILE A 120 -0.35 -2.77 -1.02
N SER A 121 0.21 -3.07 0.15
CA SER A 121 0.02 -2.27 1.34
C SER A 121 0.70 -0.90 1.21
N TRP A 122 0.03 0.15 1.65
CA TRP A 122 0.60 1.50 1.72
C TRP A 122 1.85 1.56 2.62
N ILE A 123 1.92 0.69 3.65
CA ILE A 123 3.10 0.58 4.51
C ILE A 123 4.31 0.18 3.67
N LEU A 124 4.15 -0.75 2.72
CA LEU A 124 5.25 -1.18 1.86
C LEU A 124 5.74 -0.05 0.95
N LEU A 125 4.80 0.71 0.37
CA LEU A 125 5.11 1.87 -0.48
C LEU A 125 5.94 2.92 0.25
N LEU A 126 5.68 3.13 1.54
CA LEU A 126 6.44 4.06 2.39
C LEU A 126 7.74 3.45 2.92
N ALA A 127 7.71 2.18 3.32
CA ALA A 127 8.83 1.49 3.94
C ALA A 127 10.03 1.36 3.01
N ILE A 128 9.81 1.06 1.72
CA ILE A 128 10.92 0.88 0.76
C ILE A 128 11.76 2.17 0.63
N PRO A 129 11.20 3.35 0.32
CA PRO A 129 11.96 4.60 0.30
C PRO A 129 12.64 4.92 1.64
N CYS A 130 11.92 4.77 2.76
CA CYS A 130 12.49 5.03 4.08
C CYS A 130 13.67 4.10 4.41
N ALA A 131 13.58 2.81 4.07
CA ALA A 131 14.65 1.84 4.25
C ALA A 131 15.87 2.17 3.40
N LEU A 132 15.68 2.61 2.16
CA LEU A 132 16.79 3.05 1.28
C LEU A 132 17.52 4.27 1.87
N ILE A 133 16.77 5.26 2.37
CA ILE A 133 17.37 6.44 3.03
C ILE A 133 18.14 6.02 4.29
N LEU A 134 17.58 5.14 5.10
CA LEU A 134 18.22 4.63 6.31
C LEU A 134 19.50 3.86 5.98
N LEU A 135 19.46 2.98 4.98
CA LEU A 135 20.64 2.26 4.49
C LEU A 135 21.73 3.25 4.03
N ALA A 136 21.39 4.21 3.18
CA ALA A 136 22.32 5.23 2.72
C ALA A 136 22.95 6.02 3.89
N TYR A 137 22.15 6.35 4.90
CA TYR A 137 22.63 7.03 6.10
C TYR A 137 23.59 6.17 6.94
N MET A 138 23.30 4.88 7.10
CA MET A 138 24.17 3.94 7.82
C MET A 138 25.54 3.82 7.13
N PHE A 139 25.56 3.70 5.80
CA PHE A 139 26.81 3.64 5.02
C PHE A 139 27.73 4.85 5.28
N LYS A 140 27.18 6.06 5.39
CA LYS A 140 27.98 7.26 5.70
C LYS A 140 28.73 7.14 7.02
N ARG A 141 28.08 6.58 8.06
CA ARG A 141 28.72 6.38 9.36
C ARG A 141 29.77 5.26 9.32
N PHE A 142 29.51 4.17 8.58
CA PHE A 142 30.49 3.10 8.40
C PHE A 142 31.79 3.57 7.73
N ILE A 143 31.70 4.46 6.73
CA ILE A 143 32.89 5.03 6.09
C ILE A 143 33.74 5.80 7.11
N ILE A 144 33.11 6.60 7.98
CA ILE A 144 33.85 7.35 9.02
C ILE A 144 34.56 6.39 9.98
N PHE A 145 33.87 5.37 10.48
CA PHE A 145 34.50 4.37 11.35
C PHE A 145 35.64 3.62 10.66
N ALA A 146 35.46 3.24 9.40
CA ALA A 146 36.50 2.56 8.62
C ALA A 146 37.75 3.44 8.47
N VAL A 147 37.60 4.73 8.18
CA VAL A 147 38.72 5.67 8.08
C VAL A 147 39.44 5.84 9.42
N ILE A 148 38.70 5.96 10.53
CA ILE A 148 39.30 6.06 11.87
C ILE A 148 40.10 4.81 12.22
N ILE A 149 39.50 3.62 12.03
CA ILE A 149 40.18 2.35 12.29
C ILE A 149 41.41 2.20 11.41
N PHE A 150 41.30 2.55 10.12
CA PHE A 150 42.41 2.52 9.18
C PHE A 150 43.55 3.47 9.60
N ALA A 151 43.22 4.69 10.05
CA ALA A 151 44.22 5.63 10.55
C ALA A 151 44.94 5.10 11.80
N ILE A 152 44.20 4.53 12.76
CA ILE A 152 44.77 3.89 13.95
C ILE A 152 45.67 2.72 13.55
N PHE A 153 45.23 1.90 12.60
CA PHE A 153 45.99 0.77 12.10
C PHE A 153 47.31 1.20 11.45
N VAL A 154 47.28 2.19 10.57
CA VAL A 154 48.50 2.73 9.93
C VAL A 154 49.43 3.34 10.96
N PHE A 155 48.90 4.14 11.90
CA PHE A 155 49.66 4.75 12.98
C PHE A 155 50.36 3.69 13.84
N PHE A 156 49.63 2.65 14.25
CA PHE A 156 50.18 1.55 15.04
C PHE A 156 51.32 0.82 14.30
N ASN A 157 51.10 0.45 13.04
CA ASN A 157 52.11 -0.25 12.24
C ASN A 157 53.38 0.60 12.05
N TYR A 158 53.21 1.88 11.73
CA TYR A 158 54.32 2.82 11.56
C TYR A 158 55.15 2.95 12.86
N HIS A 159 54.49 3.11 14.01
CA HIS A 159 55.17 3.24 15.30
C HIS A 159 55.88 1.97 15.77
N HIS A 160 55.45 0.80 15.31
CA HIS A 160 56.08 -0.49 15.63
C HIS A 160 57.10 -0.93 14.56
N GLY A 161 57.55 -0.01 13.71
CA GLY A 161 58.64 -0.24 12.76
C GLY A 161 58.23 -0.97 11.48
N LEU A 162 56.92 -1.17 11.25
CA LEU A 162 56.42 -1.76 10.01
C LEU A 162 56.13 -0.65 8.99
N SER A 163 57.06 -0.49 8.05
CA SER A 163 56.90 0.43 6.91
C SER A 163 55.83 -0.08 5.93
N ILE A 164 55.29 0.82 5.11
CA ILE A 164 54.27 0.45 4.09
C ILE A 164 54.77 -0.66 3.15
N PRO A 165 56.01 -0.62 2.61
CA PRO A 165 56.53 -1.71 1.76
C PRO A 165 56.61 -3.05 2.49
N THR A 166 57.18 -3.07 3.70
CA THR A 166 57.36 -4.31 4.47
C THR A 166 56.02 -4.90 4.94
N PHE A 167 55.00 -4.06 5.15
CA PHE A 167 53.63 -4.51 5.39
C PHE A 167 53.08 -5.32 4.21
N PHE A 168 53.16 -4.81 2.98
CA PHE A 168 52.70 -5.54 1.81
C PHE A 168 53.54 -6.79 1.53
N GLU A 169 54.86 -6.75 1.73
CA GLU A 169 55.71 -7.93 1.66
C GLU A 169 55.26 -9.01 2.65
N SER A 170 54.97 -8.65 3.90
CA SER A 170 54.47 -9.59 4.91
C SER A 170 53.13 -10.23 4.54
N ILE A 171 52.24 -9.49 3.87
CA ILE A 171 50.96 -10.04 3.37
C ILE A 171 51.25 -11.06 2.26
N ILE A 172 52.12 -10.73 1.31
CA ILE A 172 52.48 -11.60 0.19
C ILE A 172 53.17 -12.87 0.69
N ASP A 173 54.12 -12.75 1.62
CA ASP A 173 54.81 -13.89 2.20
C ASP A 173 53.89 -14.74 3.08
N GLY A 174 52.94 -14.12 3.79
CA GLY A 174 51.87 -14.84 4.50
C GLY A 174 50.98 -15.65 3.54
N LEU A 175 50.58 -15.06 2.41
CA LEU A 175 49.81 -15.74 1.36
C LEU A 175 50.57 -16.90 0.73
N LYS A 176 51.87 -16.72 0.44
CA LYS A 176 52.75 -17.79 -0.11
C LYS A 176 52.94 -18.98 0.82
N ASN A 177 52.75 -18.82 2.13
CA ASN A 177 52.83 -19.93 3.08
C ASN A 177 51.51 -20.70 3.20
N ILE A 178 50.41 -20.16 2.64
CA ILE A 178 49.08 -20.77 2.68
C ILE A 178 48.75 -21.51 1.36
N PHE A 179 49.35 -21.10 0.24
CA PHE A 179 49.20 -21.71 -1.09
C PHE A 179 50.47 -22.43 -1.52
#